data_AF-F6U137-F1
#
_entry.id   AF-F6U137-F1
#
_cell.length_a   1.000
_cell.length_b   1.000
_cell.length_c   1.000
_cell.angle_alpha   90.00
_cell.angle_beta   90.00
_cell.angle_gamma   90.00
#
_symmetry.space_group_name_H-M   'P 1'
#
loop_
_entity.id
_entity.type
_entity.pdbx_description
1 polymer ?
#
loop_
_entity_poly.entity_id
_entity_poly.type
_entity_poly.pdbx_seq_one_letter_code
_entity_poly.pdbx_strand_id
1 'polypeptide(L)'
;MRYLFISTTILFYLIILADAQDLKPNVSVLATYFSSLMKDTLGVEILQKKINNLQFERQRRNGTEFLNQVSTILSSTILERVTALQNLQAEVLSSFQGQEQSWTPCCKYDMEQLRINVNYKTKVDTDNMCEIISPTSPPFIQSLSSDVLSAMKLNHQQVPDIKWQYVANEQGVMTVYPSHKIPNCTSIDPRFRPWYTETAWPKPKRFLIL
;
A
#
# COMPACT_ATOMS: atom_id res chain seq x y z
N MET A 1 -19.82 38.41 65.81
CA MET A 1 -20.48 37.70 64.67
C MET A 1 -19.49 37.07 63.68
N ARG A 2 -18.29 36.65 64.10
CA ARG A 2 -17.29 35.96 63.23
C ARG A 2 -16.99 34.51 63.65
N TYR A 3 -17.26 34.13 64.90
CA TYR A 3 -17.00 32.78 65.41
C TYR A 3 -18.12 31.76 65.09
N LEU A 4 -19.36 32.20 64.86
CA LEU A 4 -20.45 31.29 64.47
C LEU A 4 -20.32 30.77 63.04
N PHE A 5 -19.76 31.58 62.12
CA PHE A 5 -19.59 31.19 60.70
C PHE A 5 -18.43 30.21 60.47
N ILE A 6 -17.41 30.22 61.31
CA ILE A 6 -16.27 29.30 61.23
C ILE A 6 -16.65 27.91 61.78
N SER A 7 -17.48 27.88 62.84
CA SER A 7 -18.00 26.63 63.41
C SER A 7 -18.93 25.88 62.45
N THR A 8 -19.84 26.60 61.78
CA THR A 8 -20.78 25.97 60.83
C THR A 8 -20.11 25.50 59.56
N THR A 9 -19.08 26.19 59.07
CA THR A 9 -18.32 25.76 57.88
C THR A 9 -17.43 24.54 58.15
N ILE A 10 -16.81 24.45 59.34
CA ILE A 10 -16.04 23.26 59.75
C ILE A 10 -16.97 22.06 59.96
N LEU A 11 -18.15 22.26 60.54
CA LEU A 11 -19.14 21.20 60.72
C LEU A 11 -19.66 20.68 59.37
N PHE A 12 -19.92 21.58 58.41
CA PHE A 12 -20.35 21.20 57.06
C PHE A 12 -19.24 20.47 56.28
N TYR A 13 -17.98 20.88 56.43
CA TYR A 13 -16.83 20.20 55.80
C TYR A 13 -16.58 18.81 56.41
N LEU A 14 -16.79 18.63 57.72
CA LEU A 14 -16.69 17.33 58.40
C LEU A 14 -17.83 16.37 58.02
N ILE A 15 -19.04 16.89 57.78
CA ILE A 15 -20.17 16.08 57.29
C ILE A 15 -19.91 15.62 55.84
N ILE A 16 -19.39 16.50 54.97
CA ILE A 16 -19.03 16.13 53.59
C ILE A 16 -17.85 15.14 53.54
N LEU A 17 -16.89 15.22 54.45
CA LEU A 17 -15.78 14.27 54.54
C LEU A 17 -16.20 12.91 55.13
N ALA A 18 -17.21 12.87 56.01
CA ALA A 18 -17.77 11.63 56.55
C ALA A 18 -18.61 10.87 55.51
N ASP A 19 -19.37 11.57 54.67
CA ASP A 19 -20.15 10.97 53.57
C ASP A 19 -19.29 10.50 52.38
N ALA A 20 -18.02 10.90 52.30
CA ALA A 20 -17.10 10.48 51.24
C ALA A 20 -16.41 9.13 51.52
N GLN A 21 -16.57 8.55 52.72
CA GLN A 21 -15.91 7.28 53.09
C GLN A 21 -16.73 6.01 52.85
N ASP A 22 -17.99 6.13 52.39
CA ASP A 22 -18.85 4.96 52.12
C ASP A 22 -19.25 4.76 50.65
N LEU A 23 -18.68 5.52 49.71
CA LEU A 23 -18.75 5.14 48.29
C LEU A 23 -17.67 4.10 47.96
N LYS A 24 -17.73 2.92 48.59
CA LYS A 24 -17.19 1.73 47.94
C LYS A 24 -18.14 1.43 46.79
N PRO A 25 -17.76 1.66 45.51
CA PRO A 25 -18.61 1.23 44.41
C PRO A 25 -18.88 -0.25 44.65
N ASN A 26 -20.14 -0.62 44.82
CA ASN A 26 -20.48 -2.00 45.10
C ASN A 26 -20.21 -2.79 43.81
N VAL A 27 -18.97 -3.29 43.71
CA VAL A 27 -18.43 -3.97 42.52
C VAL A 27 -19.35 -5.12 42.12
N SER A 28 -20.04 -5.73 43.09
CA SER A 28 -21.02 -6.79 42.82
C SER A 28 -22.25 -6.29 42.06
N VAL A 29 -22.75 -5.08 42.33
CA VAL A 29 -23.90 -4.48 41.64
C VAL A 29 -23.52 -4.12 40.21
N LEU A 30 -22.35 -3.50 40.03
CA LEU A 30 -21.83 -3.17 38.71
C LEU A 30 -21.55 -4.43 37.88
N ALA A 31 -20.97 -5.47 38.48
CA ALA A 31 -20.76 -6.77 37.83
C ALA A 31 -22.09 -7.44 37.44
N THR A 32 -23.11 -7.35 38.30
CA THR A 32 -24.44 -7.88 38.00
C THR A 32 -25.07 -7.13 36.83
N TYR A 33 -24.95 -5.81 36.78
CA TYR A 33 -25.44 -4.98 35.67
C TYR A 33 -24.72 -5.29 34.34
N PHE A 34 -23.40 -5.44 34.36
CA PHE A 34 -22.67 -5.86 33.16
C PHE A 34 -23.04 -7.28 32.72
N SER A 35 -23.26 -8.19 33.67
CA SER A 35 -23.71 -9.55 33.37
C SER A 35 -25.10 -9.54 32.73
N SER A 36 -26.05 -8.74 33.23
CA SER A 36 -27.38 -8.63 32.62
C SER A 36 -27.31 -7.93 31.26
N LEU A 37 -26.47 -6.90 31.10
CA LEU A 37 -26.28 -6.24 29.80
C LEU A 37 -25.74 -7.23 28.74
N MET A 38 -24.74 -8.04 29.10
CA MET A 38 -24.20 -9.06 28.19
C MET A 38 -25.20 -10.16 27.86
N LYS A 39 -25.98 -10.60 28.85
CA LYS A 39 -26.96 -11.68 28.69
C LYS A 39 -28.20 -11.22 27.92
N ASP A 40 -28.79 -10.10 28.35
CA ASP A 40 -30.15 -9.69 27.96
C ASP A 40 -30.15 -8.68 26.81
N THR A 41 -29.12 -7.83 26.69
CA THR A 41 -29.05 -6.80 25.63
C THR A 41 -28.19 -7.25 24.46
N LEU A 42 -27.00 -7.79 24.74
CA LEU A 42 -26.09 -8.29 23.69
C LEU A 42 -26.47 -9.70 23.21
N GLY A 43 -27.31 -10.43 23.96
CA GLY A 43 -27.81 -11.74 23.57
C GLY A 43 -26.72 -12.79 23.42
N VAL A 44 -25.62 -12.67 24.18
CA VAL A 44 -24.44 -13.55 24.06
C VAL A 44 -24.82 -15.02 24.20
N GLU A 45 -25.70 -15.36 25.14
CA GLU A 45 -26.18 -16.74 25.33
C GLU A 45 -26.98 -17.25 24.12
N ILE A 46 -27.79 -16.38 23.50
CA ILE A 46 -28.58 -16.71 22.30
C ILE A 46 -27.64 -16.96 21.12
N LEU A 47 -26.63 -16.11 20.93
CA LEU A 47 -25.62 -16.25 19.87
C LEU A 47 -24.75 -17.50 20.09
N GLN A 48 -24.27 -17.74 21.31
CA GLN A 48 -23.48 -18.93 21.64
C GLN A 48 -24.29 -20.20 21.42
N LYS A 49 -25.58 -20.22 21.80
CA LYS A 49 -26.48 -21.35 21.54
C LYS A 49 -26.66 -21.59 20.04
N LYS A 50 -26.80 -20.54 19.23
CA LYS A 50 -26.84 -20.65 17.77
C LYS A 50 -25.53 -21.19 17.20
N ILE A 51 -24.38 -20.65 17.64
CA ILE A 51 -23.05 -21.10 17.20
C ILE A 51 -22.81 -22.56 17.57
N ASN A 52 -23.17 -22.99 18.79
CA ASN A 52 -23.00 -24.37 19.25
C ASN A 52 -23.86 -25.38 18.48
N ASN A 53 -25.00 -24.94 17.95
CA ASN A 53 -25.88 -25.78 17.13
C ASN A 53 -25.40 -25.90 15.67
N LEU A 54 -24.48 -25.04 15.24
CA LEU A 54 -23.90 -25.13 13.90
C LEU A 54 -22.81 -26.20 13.88
N GLN A 55 -22.85 -27.06 12.86
CA GLN A 55 -21.79 -28.03 12.65
C GLN A 55 -20.66 -27.36 11.86
N PHE A 56 -19.57 -27.06 12.55
CA PHE A 56 -18.35 -26.56 11.94
C PHE A 56 -17.26 -27.61 12.04
N GLU A 57 -16.55 -27.84 10.95
CA GLU A 57 -15.28 -28.55 11.01
C GLU A 57 -14.22 -27.59 11.53
N ARG A 58 -13.68 -27.88 12.73
CA ARG A 58 -12.54 -27.12 13.25
C ARG A 58 -11.29 -27.52 12.48
N GLN A 59 -11.00 -26.81 11.39
CA GLN A 59 -9.74 -26.95 10.68
C GLN A 59 -8.59 -26.39 11.52
N ARG A 60 -7.88 -27.27 12.23
CA ARG A 60 -6.64 -26.89 12.91
C ARG A 60 -5.53 -26.79 11.87
N ARG A 61 -5.23 -25.57 11.42
CA ARG A 61 -4.13 -25.32 10.48
C ARG A 61 -2.78 -25.59 11.17
N ASN A 62 -1.93 -26.38 10.52
CA ASN A 62 -0.56 -26.59 10.96
C ASN A 62 0.25 -25.32 10.66
N GLY A 63 0.77 -24.67 11.70
CA GLY A 63 1.50 -23.42 11.56
C GLY A 63 2.75 -23.55 10.69
N THR A 64 3.49 -24.65 10.81
CA THR A 64 4.70 -24.91 10.01
C THR A 64 4.35 -25.12 8.53
N GLU A 65 3.30 -25.89 8.27
CA GLU A 65 2.83 -26.12 6.89
C GLU A 65 2.35 -24.80 6.26
N PHE A 66 1.59 -24.00 7.00
CA PHE A 66 1.15 -22.69 6.55
C PHE A 66 2.33 -21.76 6.25
N LEU A 67 3.34 -21.70 7.12
CA LEU A 67 4.54 -20.89 6.88
C LEU A 67 5.31 -21.36 5.63
N ASN A 68 5.42 -22.67 5.43
CA ASN A 68 6.06 -23.24 4.24
C ASN A 68 5.29 -22.89 2.96
N GLN A 69 3.95 -22.98 3.00
CA GLN A 69 3.09 -22.58 1.88
C GLN A 69 3.25 -21.10 1.55
N VAL A 70 3.21 -20.22 2.56
CA VAL A 70 3.40 -18.77 2.37
C VAL A 70 4.79 -18.47 1.82
N SER A 71 5.84 -19.08 2.37
CA SER A 71 7.21 -18.89 1.89
C SER A 71 7.37 -19.33 0.44
N THR A 72 6.74 -20.44 0.06
CA THR A 72 6.78 -20.97 -1.31
C THR A 72 6.09 -20.01 -2.27
N ILE A 73 4.88 -19.55 -1.93
CA ILE A 73 4.11 -18.59 -2.75
C ILE A 73 4.87 -17.27 -2.90
N LEU A 74 5.43 -16.73 -1.81
CA LEU A 74 6.21 -15.49 -1.87
C LEU A 74 7.45 -15.64 -2.75
N SER A 75 8.15 -16.78 -2.62
CA SER A 75 9.34 -17.06 -3.42
C SER A 75 9.00 -17.17 -4.90
N SER A 76 7.97 -17.94 -5.26
CA SER A 76 7.55 -18.08 -6.66
C SER A 76 7.10 -16.75 -7.25
N THR A 77 6.33 -15.97 -6.48
CA THR A 77 5.87 -14.63 -6.83
C THR A 77 7.08 -13.74 -7.18
N ILE A 78 8.08 -13.67 -6.31
CA ILE A 78 9.28 -12.84 -6.56
C ILE A 78 10.03 -13.34 -7.80
N LEU A 79 10.22 -14.66 -7.95
CA LEU A 79 10.95 -15.25 -9.06
C LEU A 79 10.30 -14.93 -10.42
N GLU A 80 8.97 -15.01 -10.54
CA GLU A 80 8.24 -14.63 -11.75
C GLU A 80 8.53 -13.18 -12.18
N ARG A 81 8.61 -12.26 -11.21
CA ARG A 81 8.89 -10.84 -11.45
C ARG A 81 10.35 -10.61 -11.82
N VAL A 82 11.27 -11.36 -11.22
CA VAL A 82 12.68 -11.36 -11.63
C VAL A 82 12.83 -11.85 -13.07
N THR A 83 12.14 -12.92 -13.46
CA THR A 83 12.14 -13.41 -14.85
C THR A 83 11.56 -12.38 -15.82
N ALA A 84 10.44 -11.74 -15.47
CA ALA A 84 9.85 -10.67 -16.28
C ALA A 84 10.83 -9.48 -16.48
N LEU A 85 11.55 -9.10 -15.42
CA LEU A 85 12.59 -8.06 -15.48
C LEU A 85 13.78 -8.46 -16.35
N GLN A 86 14.23 -9.71 -16.29
CA GLN A 86 15.32 -10.22 -17.12
C GLN A 86 14.94 -10.24 -18.61
N ASN A 87 13.73 -10.70 -18.93
CA ASN A 87 13.20 -10.67 -20.30
C ASN A 87 13.13 -9.23 -20.83
N LEU A 88 12.65 -8.30 -20.00
CA LEU A 88 12.57 -6.89 -20.37
C LEU A 88 13.96 -6.26 -20.56
N GLN A 89 14.93 -6.61 -19.70
CA GLN A 89 16.30 -6.10 -19.78
C GLN A 89 16.96 -6.44 -21.12
N ALA A 90 16.77 -7.68 -21.62
CA ALA A 90 17.36 -8.10 -22.89
C ALA A 90 16.88 -7.23 -24.06
N GLU A 91 15.57 -6.95 -24.13
CA GLU A 91 14.99 -6.11 -25.17
C GLU A 91 15.34 -4.62 -25.03
N VAL A 92 15.50 -4.14 -23.80
CA VAL A 92 15.95 -2.76 -23.57
C VAL A 92 17.37 -2.56 -24.09
N LEU A 93 18.26 -3.54 -23.87
CA LEU A 93 19.65 -3.45 -24.34
C LEU A 93 19.76 -3.51 -25.87
N SER A 94 18.93 -4.32 -26.54
CA SER A 94 18.89 -4.38 -28.02
C SER A 94 18.26 -3.11 -28.62
N SER A 95 17.28 -2.52 -27.94
CA SER A 95 16.57 -1.34 -28.39
C SER A 95 17.46 -0.12 -28.64
N PHE A 96 18.56 0.04 -27.89
CA PHE A 96 19.47 1.18 -28.07
C PHE A 96 20.37 1.08 -29.32
N GLN A 97 20.24 0.01 -30.10
CA GLN A 97 20.95 -0.18 -31.38
C GLN A 97 20.03 0.09 -32.59
N GLY A 98 18.73 0.25 -32.35
CA GLY A 98 17.69 0.31 -33.37
C GLY A 98 17.37 1.71 -33.88
N GLN A 99 16.32 1.76 -34.71
CA GLN A 99 15.83 2.95 -35.39
C GLN A 99 15.10 3.90 -34.41
N GLU A 100 15.13 5.20 -34.73
CA GLU A 100 14.47 6.24 -33.95
C GLU A 100 12.95 6.01 -33.88
N GLN A 101 12.44 5.84 -32.67
CA GLN A 101 11.01 5.71 -32.38
C GLN A 101 10.61 6.82 -31.42
N SER A 102 9.33 7.20 -31.40
CA SER A 102 8.80 8.18 -30.45
C SER A 102 7.50 7.67 -29.89
N TRP A 103 7.33 7.80 -28.57
CA TRP A 103 6.11 7.39 -27.88
C TRP A 103 5.30 8.59 -27.43
N THR A 104 4.00 8.38 -27.27
CA THR A 104 3.11 9.44 -26.81
C THR A 104 3.47 9.82 -25.37
N PRO A 105 3.67 11.11 -25.05
CA PRO A 105 3.94 11.52 -23.69
C PRO A 105 2.80 11.17 -22.74
N CYS A 106 3.10 10.64 -21.55
CA CYS A 106 2.08 10.21 -20.58
C CYS A 106 1.15 11.36 -20.14
N CYS A 107 1.60 12.62 -20.19
CA CYS A 107 0.77 13.78 -19.86
C CYS A 107 -0.23 14.18 -20.95
N LYS A 108 -0.01 13.73 -22.20
CA LYS A 108 -0.83 14.11 -23.36
C LYS A 108 -1.92 13.08 -23.68
N TYR A 109 -1.97 11.97 -22.97
CA TYR A 109 -3.02 10.96 -23.16
C TYR A 109 -4.40 11.54 -22.87
N ASP A 110 -5.32 11.27 -23.81
CA ASP A 110 -6.72 11.57 -23.63
C ASP A 110 -7.39 10.50 -22.75
N MET A 111 -8.18 10.95 -21.77
CA MET A 111 -8.89 10.08 -20.84
C MET A 111 -10.00 9.26 -21.50
N GLU A 112 -10.42 9.64 -22.71
CA GLU A 112 -11.40 8.90 -23.52
C GLU A 112 -10.81 7.65 -24.19
N GLN A 113 -9.51 7.68 -24.50
CA GLN A 113 -8.79 6.54 -25.10
C GLN A 113 -8.43 5.46 -24.09
N LEU A 114 -8.47 5.80 -22.79
CA LEU A 114 -8.09 4.92 -21.69
C LEU A 114 -9.30 4.18 -21.11
N ARG A 115 -9.10 2.91 -20.73
CA ARG A 115 -10.14 2.05 -20.13
C ARG A 115 -9.87 1.79 -18.67
N ILE A 116 -10.91 1.75 -17.84
CA ILE A 116 -10.78 1.40 -16.42
C ILE A 116 -10.22 -0.02 -16.32
N ASN A 117 -9.13 -0.18 -15.59
CA ASN A 117 -8.56 -1.47 -15.27
C ASN A 117 -8.53 -1.68 -13.75
N VAL A 118 -9.18 -2.76 -13.30
CA VAL A 118 -9.34 -3.09 -11.88
C VAL A 118 -8.02 -3.38 -11.17
N ASN A 119 -7.03 -3.93 -11.88
CA ASN A 119 -5.72 -4.27 -11.31
C ASN A 119 -4.89 -3.03 -11.01
N TYR A 120 -5.09 -1.96 -11.78
CA TYR A 120 -4.38 -0.67 -11.64
C TYR A 120 -5.21 0.39 -10.89
N LYS A 121 -6.51 0.15 -10.68
CA LYS A 121 -7.45 1.09 -10.04
C LYS A 121 -7.50 2.46 -10.72
N THR A 122 -7.21 2.49 -12.02
CA THR A 122 -7.20 3.71 -12.83
C THR A 122 -7.49 3.38 -14.30
N LYS A 123 -7.67 4.40 -15.13
CA LYS A 123 -7.78 4.23 -16.58
C LYS A 123 -6.40 4.04 -17.20
N VAL A 124 -6.25 3.00 -18.00
CA VAL A 124 -5.00 2.64 -18.68
C VAL A 124 -5.29 2.23 -20.13
N ASP A 125 -4.27 2.25 -20.97
CA ASP A 125 -4.25 1.64 -22.28
C ASP A 125 -3.18 0.53 -22.28
N THR A 126 -3.66 -0.72 -22.35
CA THR A 126 -2.83 -1.93 -22.35
C THR A 126 -2.22 -2.22 -23.71
N ASP A 127 -2.52 -1.42 -24.73
CA ASP A 127 -1.97 -1.63 -26.06
C ASP A 127 -0.68 -0.88 -26.30
N ASN A 128 -0.44 0.21 -25.56
CA ASN A 128 0.70 1.09 -25.75
C ASN A 128 1.45 1.34 -24.45
N MET A 129 2.67 1.88 -24.60
CA MET A 129 3.44 2.51 -23.53
C MET A 129 3.53 4.01 -23.77
N CYS A 130 3.85 4.76 -22.72
CA CYS A 130 4.00 6.22 -22.79
C CYS A 130 5.33 6.66 -22.20
N GLU A 131 5.78 7.86 -22.58
CA GLU A 131 7.05 8.42 -22.10
C GLU A 131 6.87 9.65 -21.21
N ILE A 132 7.77 9.79 -20.26
CA ILE A 132 8.00 11.00 -19.47
C ILE A 132 9.44 11.42 -19.75
N ILE A 133 9.61 12.66 -20.21
CA ILE A 133 10.92 13.23 -20.54
C ILE A 133 11.17 14.36 -19.55
N SER A 134 12.28 14.29 -18.81
CA SER A 134 12.69 15.33 -17.87
C SER A 134 12.98 16.65 -18.61
N PRO A 135 12.65 17.82 -18.04
CA PRO A 135 13.05 19.11 -18.63
C PRO A 135 14.56 19.31 -18.74
N THR A 136 15.34 18.51 -17.98
CA THR A 136 16.80 18.56 -17.97
C THR A 136 17.44 17.45 -18.80
N SER A 137 16.62 16.78 -19.64
CA SER A 137 17.10 15.82 -20.64
C SER A 137 17.91 16.50 -21.75
N PRO A 138 18.89 15.81 -22.36
CA PRO A 138 19.63 16.33 -23.50
C PRO A 138 18.70 16.52 -24.73
N PRO A 139 19.09 17.34 -25.73
CA PRO A 139 18.27 17.59 -26.92
C PRO A 139 17.99 16.32 -27.75
N PHE A 140 18.95 15.40 -27.79
CA PHE A 140 18.80 14.11 -28.46
C PHE A 140 18.53 13.04 -27.40
N ILE A 141 17.33 12.49 -27.43
CA ILE A 141 16.89 11.42 -26.53
C ILE A 141 16.76 10.11 -27.30
N GLN A 142 17.13 9.02 -26.65
CA GLN A 142 16.96 7.70 -27.21
C GLN A 142 15.74 7.03 -26.57
N SER A 143 14.71 6.82 -27.40
CA SER A 143 13.48 6.13 -27.02
C SER A 143 13.59 4.62 -27.25
N LEU A 144 12.74 3.86 -26.56
CA LEU A 144 12.72 2.41 -26.66
C LEU A 144 12.02 1.94 -27.95
N SER A 145 12.35 0.75 -28.43
CA SER A 145 11.77 0.13 -29.62
C SER A 145 10.42 -0.52 -29.30
N SER A 146 9.68 -0.90 -30.33
CA SER A 146 8.46 -1.71 -30.19
C SER A 146 8.68 -3.10 -29.61
N ASP A 147 9.91 -3.62 -29.63
CA ASP A 147 10.24 -4.94 -29.06
C ASP A 147 10.12 -4.90 -27.53
N VAL A 148 10.52 -3.78 -26.92
CA VAL A 148 10.31 -3.52 -25.49
C VAL A 148 8.82 -3.52 -25.14
N LEU A 149 7.98 -2.86 -25.95
CA LEU A 149 6.52 -2.89 -25.75
C LEU A 149 5.99 -4.33 -25.86
N SER A 150 6.50 -5.11 -26.81
CA SER A 150 6.11 -6.51 -27.00
C SER A 150 6.47 -7.37 -25.78
N ALA A 151 7.67 -7.18 -25.21
CA ALA A 151 8.08 -7.83 -23.98
C ALA A 151 7.23 -7.40 -22.77
N MET A 152 6.92 -6.12 -22.64
CA MET A 152 6.03 -5.62 -21.58
C MET A 152 4.62 -6.21 -21.68
N LYS A 153 4.08 -6.32 -22.89
CA LYS A 153 2.81 -7.00 -23.17
C LYS A 153 2.85 -8.49 -22.80
N LEU A 154 3.92 -9.19 -23.21
CA LEU A 154 4.12 -10.60 -22.88
C LEU A 154 4.19 -10.83 -21.37
N ASN A 155 4.97 -10.01 -20.66
CA ASN A 155 5.04 -10.05 -19.20
C ASN A 155 3.68 -9.84 -18.54
N HIS A 156 2.85 -8.93 -19.07
CA HIS A 156 1.51 -8.68 -18.57
C HIS A 156 0.55 -9.84 -18.77
N GLN A 157 0.74 -10.61 -19.85
CA GLN A 157 -0.04 -11.82 -20.11
C GLN A 157 0.42 -13.01 -19.26
N GLN A 158 1.73 -13.15 -19.05
CA GLN A 158 2.32 -14.29 -18.33
C GLN A 158 2.26 -14.13 -16.81
N VAL A 159 2.27 -12.89 -16.30
CA VAL A 159 2.22 -12.59 -14.86
C VAL A 159 0.97 -11.72 -14.60
N PRO A 160 -0.21 -12.32 -14.37
CA PRO A 160 -1.50 -11.59 -14.40
C PRO A 160 -1.64 -10.45 -13.39
N ASP A 161 -0.92 -10.52 -12.28
CA ASP A 161 -0.95 -9.51 -11.22
C ASP A 161 0.27 -8.57 -11.24
N ILE A 162 1.11 -8.65 -12.30
CA ILE A 162 2.19 -7.68 -12.51
C ILE A 162 1.61 -6.26 -12.54
N LYS A 163 2.29 -5.36 -11.85
CA LYS A 163 1.94 -3.94 -11.82
C LYS A 163 2.69 -3.20 -12.92
N TRP A 164 2.84 -1.89 -12.75
CA TRP A 164 3.53 -1.03 -13.69
C TRP A 164 4.90 -1.58 -14.05
N GLN A 165 5.16 -1.69 -15.34
CA GLN A 165 6.48 -1.94 -15.90
C GLN A 165 7.04 -0.61 -16.38
N TYR A 166 8.26 -0.29 -16.00
CA TYR A 166 8.88 0.97 -16.35
C TYR A 166 10.37 0.79 -16.56
N VAL A 167 10.90 1.59 -17.48
CA VAL A 167 12.32 1.66 -17.81
C VAL A 167 12.68 3.13 -17.77
N ALA A 168 13.79 3.48 -17.13
CA ALA A 168 14.35 4.81 -17.26
C ALA A 168 15.83 4.75 -17.61
N ASN A 169 16.29 5.79 -18.29
CA ASN A 169 17.67 5.91 -18.73
C ASN A 169 18.37 7.13 -18.11
N GLU A 170 19.69 7.19 -18.32
CA GLU A 170 20.55 8.26 -17.83
C GLU A 170 20.24 9.64 -18.46
N GLN A 171 19.55 9.64 -19.60
CA GLN A 171 19.09 10.84 -20.28
C GLN A 171 17.84 11.46 -19.62
N GLY A 172 17.26 10.82 -18.60
CA GLY A 172 16.08 11.34 -17.91
C GLY A 172 14.76 11.03 -18.64
N VAL A 173 14.75 10.03 -19.51
CA VAL A 173 13.54 9.48 -20.14
C VAL A 173 13.05 8.30 -19.31
N MET A 174 11.74 8.23 -19.07
CA MET A 174 11.07 7.11 -18.44
C MET A 174 9.92 6.63 -19.31
N THR A 175 9.95 5.37 -19.70
CA THR A 175 8.87 4.69 -20.40
C THR A 175 8.04 3.91 -19.40
N VAL A 176 6.71 3.99 -19.50
CA VAL A 176 5.76 3.35 -18.57
C VAL A 176 4.72 2.55 -19.35
N TYR A 177 4.49 1.31 -18.90
CA TYR A 177 3.47 0.40 -19.41
C TYR A 177 2.66 -0.22 -18.25
N PRO A 178 1.34 -0.43 -18.42
CA PRO A 178 0.48 0.13 -19.47
C PRO A 178 0.53 1.67 -19.53
N SER A 179 0.20 2.27 -20.66
CA SER A 179 0.13 3.72 -20.75
C SER A 179 -1.04 4.25 -19.92
N HIS A 180 -0.86 5.39 -19.28
CA HIS A 180 -1.92 6.06 -18.53
C HIS A 180 -1.61 7.56 -18.39
N LYS A 181 -2.63 8.34 -18.07
CA LYS A 181 -2.46 9.78 -17.88
C LYS A 181 -1.68 10.07 -16.60
N ILE A 182 -0.49 10.65 -16.76
CA ILE A 182 0.31 11.16 -15.64
C ILE A 182 0.35 12.69 -15.72
N PRO A 183 -0.30 13.42 -14.79
CA PRO A 183 -0.27 14.87 -14.78
C PRO A 183 1.14 15.39 -14.50
N ASN A 184 1.46 16.57 -15.00
CA ASN A 184 2.71 17.29 -14.70
C ASN A 184 3.99 16.50 -15.02
N CYS A 185 4.08 15.87 -16.20
CA CYS A 185 5.28 15.15 -16.63
C CYS A 185 6.56 15.99 -16.58
N THR A 186 6.48 17.32 -16.68
CA THR A 186 7.62 18.24 -16.59
C THR A 186 8.23 18.35 -15.19
N SER A 187 7.56 17.94 -14.12
CA SER A 187 8.15 17.93 -12.78
C SER A 187 8.77 16.59 -12.40
N ILE A 188 8.72 15.61 -13.30
CA ILE A 188 9.17 14.25 -13.04
C ILE A 188 10.50 14.03 -13.73
N ASP A 189 11.53 13.76 -12.93
CA ASP A 189 12.80 13.24 -13.42
C ASP A 189 13.01 11.83 -12.84
N PRO A 190 13.13 10.79 -13.69
CA PRO A 190 13.31 9.43 -13.20
C PRO A 190 14.62 9.22 -12.44
N ARG A 191 15.66 10.03 -12.70
CA ARG A 191 17.00 9.84 -12.12
C ARG A 191 17.04 10.15 -10.63
N PHE A 192 16.07 10.88 -10.11
CA PHE A 192 15.90 11.16 -8.68
C PHE A 192 14.94 10.20 -7.98
N ARG A 193 14.39 9.20 -8.69
CA ARG A 193 13.50 8.22 -8.08
C ARG A 193 14.30 7.22 -7.23
N PRO A 194 13.84 6.86 -6.02
CA PRO A 194 14.55 5.92 -5.15
C PRO A 194 14.95 4.62 -5.86
N TRP A 195 14.02 4.01 -6.60
CA TRP A 195 14.26 2.78 -7.35
C TRP A 195 15.36 2.93 -8.42
N TYR A 196 15.49 4.11 -9.04
CA TYR A 196 16.54 4.38 -10.01
C TYR A 196 17.88 4.59 -9.29
N THR A 197 17.88 5.39 -8.22
CA THR A 197 19.11 5.68 -7.46
C THR A 197 19.70 4.45 -6.78
N GLU A 198 18.85 3.54 -6.31
CA GLU A 198 19.26 2.28 -5.69
C GLU A 198 19.83 1.28 -6.71
N THR A 199 19.35 1.31 -7.96
CA THR A 199 19.86 0.44 -9.03
C THR A 199 21.12 1.00 -9.67
N ALA A 200 21.18 2.31 -9.91
CA ALA A 200 22.36 3.00 -10.43
C ALA A 200 23.52 3.03 -9.40
N TRP A 201 23.19 3.02 -8.10
CA TRP A 201 24.19 2.97 -7.03
C TRP A 201 23.84 1.92 -5.96
N PRO A 202 24.15 0.64 -6.20
CA PRO A 202 23.69 -0.48 -5.35
C PRO A 202 24.33 -0.54 -3.96
N LYS A 203 25.25 0.37 -3.64
CA LYS A 203 25.92 0.43 -2.32
C LYS A 203 25.51 1.71 -1.57
N PRO A 204 25.04 1.60 -0.31
CA PRO A 204 24.66 2.76 0.48
C PRO A 204 25.88 3.67 0.71
N LYS A 205 25.72 4.96 0.43
CA LYS A 205 26.73 5.98 0.69
C LYS A 205 26.50 6.60 2.07
N ARG A 206 27.58 6.82 2.82
CA ARG A 206 27.59 7.69 4.00
C ARG A 206 28.31 8.97 3.61
N PHE A 207 27.56 10.04 3.40
CA PHE A 207 28.11 11.37 3.13
C PHE A 207 27.77 12.31 4.28
N LEU A 208 28.65 13.28 4.52
CA LEU A 208 28.42 14.42 5.41
C LEU A 208 28.30 15.65 4.51
N ILE A 209 27.20 16.38 4.66
CA ILE A 209 27.05 17.71 4.05
C ILE A 209 27.64 18.69 5.07
N LEU A 210 28.73 19.35 4.70
CA LEU A 210 29.43 20.35 5.52
C LEU A 210 28.86 21.74 5.25
#